data_AF-A0A6V8SFB7-F1
#
_entry.id   AF-A0A6V8SFB7-F1
#
_cell.length_a   1.000
_cell.length_b   1.000
_cell.length_c   1.000
_cell.angle_alpha   90.00
_cell.angle_beta   90.00
_cell.angle_gamma   90.00
#
_symmetry.space_group_name_H-M   'P 1'
#
loop_
_entity.id
_entity.type
_entity.pdbx_description
1 polymer ?
#
loop_
_entity_poly.entity_id
_entity_poly.type
_entity_poly.pdbx_seq_one_letter_code
_entity_poly.pdbx_strand_id
1 'polypeptide(L)'
;MNTTNYADFGKRFAAILLDGLILSIPSYLISMLIGPIFSVLLYWLYFAVMESSPKMATIGKQALGIVVTDLNGNRISFGKATGRYFGKIISSLVLCFGYFMALWTERKQALHDMMAGTLVLVGKADGSQSNFSPNPSNQRYNPSLGGGAMLYAVAGEFVGKSFPIPPSGLTLGRDASNCQVVFSASSPGVSRLHCSIYYNSSSGMFVLTDTGSSYGTYHEKGMKLTHGQSITLRPGERFYLATRSNMFEVRV
;
A
#
# COMPACT_ATOMS: atom_id res chain seq x y z
N MET A 1 2.50 -12.81 10.56
CA MET A 1 2.34 -11.36 10.81
C MET A 1 3.16 -10.62 9.77
N ASN A 2 2.53 -10.17 8.68
CA ASN A 2 3.24 -9.43 7.62
C ASN A 2 3.28 -7.95 8.02
N THR A 3 4.28 -7.57 8.81
CA THR A 3 4.54 -6.16 9.11
C THR A 3 5.13 -5.49 7.87
N THR A 4 4.28 -4.80 7.10
CA THR A 4 4.75 -3.81 6.12
C THR A 4 5.54 -2.75 6.89
N ASN A 5 6.87 -2.84 6.82
CA ASN A 5 7.77 -2.08 7.69
C ASN A 5 8.03 -0.69 7.09
N TYR A 6 7.04 0.20 7.17
CA TYR A 6 7.19 1.60 6.76
C TYR A 6 8.16 2.33 7.69
N ALA A 7 9.08 3.10 7.13
CA ALA A 7 9.99 3.90 7.94
C ALA A 7 9.24 5.02 8.67
N ASP A 8 9.33 5.01 10.00
CA ASP A 8 8.80 6.05 10.88
C ASP A 8 9.40 7.42 10.58
N PHE A 9 8.65 8.46 10.96
CA PHE A 9 9.09 9.85 10.89
C PHE A 9 10.48 10.05 11.52
N GLY A 10 10.74 9.45 12.69
CA GLY A 10 12.03 9.58 13.38
C GLY A 10 13.22 9.08 12.56
N LYS A 11 13.10 7.92 11.89
CA LYS A 11 14.15 7.39 11.00
C LYS A 11 14.36 8.29 9.79
N ARG A 12 13.29 8.86 9.23
CA ARG A 12 13.38 9.80 8.10
C ARG A 12 14.05 11.10 8.50
N PHE A 13 13.71 11.63 9.68
CA PHE A 13 14.31 12.85 10.21
C PHE A 13 15.80 12.66 10.51
N ALA A 14 16.16 11.57 11.19
CA ALA A 14 17.56 11.23 11.45
C ALA A 14 18.37 11.05 10.15
N ALA A 15 17.76 10.49 9.08
CA ALA A 15 18.43 10.36 7.79
C ALA A 15 18.77 11.73 7.18
N ILE A 16 17.84 12.69 7.26
CA ILE A 16 18.03 14.05 6.75
C ILE A 16 19.14 14.76 7.54
N LEU A 17 19.19 14.58 8.87
CA LEU A 17 20.26 15.14 9.70
C LEU A 17 21.63 14.53 9.35
N LEU A 18 21.69 13.21 9.16
CA LEU A 18 22.92 12.53 8.75
C LEU A 18 23.39 13.00 7.37
N ASP A 19 22.50 13.03 6.37
CA ASP A 19 22.83 13.54 5.05
C ASP A 19 23.27 15.02 5.11
N GLY A 20 22.62 15.84 5.94
CA GLY A 20 23.00 17.24 6.15
C GLY A 20 24.40 17.40 6.74
N LEU A 21 24.73 16.62 7.76
CA LEU A 21 26.06 16.64 8.40
C LEU A 21 27.15 16.17 7.42
N ILE A 22 26.91 15.06 6.71
CA ILE A 22 27.85 14.49 5.73
C ILE A 22 28.10 15.46 4.57
N LEU A 23 27.07 16.15 4.09
CA LEU A 23 27.17 17.01 2.92
C LEU A 23 27.54 18.46 3.26
N SER A 24 27.45 18.90 4.52
CA SER A 24 27.69 20.30 4.92
C SER A 24 29.08 20.81 4.51
N ILE A 25 30.15 20.09 4.87
CA ILE A 25 31.52 20.51 4.57
C ILE A 25 31.82 20.45 3.06
N PRO A 26 31.54 19.34 2.34
CA PRO A 26 31.76 19.31 0.89
C PRO A 26 30.96 20.36 0.14
N SER A 27 29.68 20.57 0.49
CA SER A 27 28.81 21.56 -0.19
C SER A 27 29.28 22.99 0.04
N TYR A 28 29.79 23.32 1.23
CA TYR A 28 30.37 24.63 1.53
C TYR A 28 31.63 24.89 0.68
N LEU A 29 32.57 23.94 0.65
CA LEU A 29 33.80 24.06 -0.15
C LEU A 29 33.52 24.18 -1.65
N ILE A 30 32.59 23.37 -2.17
CA ILE A 30 32.14 23.44 -3.56
C ILE A 30 31.48 24.79 -3.85
N SER A 31 30.60 25.28 -2.96
CA SER A 31 29.96 26.58 -3.11
C SER A 31 30.96 27.73 -3.17
N MET A 32 32.08 27.64 -2.43
CA MET A 32 33.15 28.63 -2.45
C MET A 32 33.96 28.59 -3.76
N LEU A 33 34.10 27.42 -4.38
CA LEU A 33 34.91 27.22 -5.59
C LEU A 33 34.16 27.58 -6.89
N ILE A 34 32.94 27.06 -7.06
CA ILE A 34 32.16 27.16 -8.31
C ILE A 34 30.88 27.99 -8.18
N GLY A 35 30.63 28.55 -6.99
CA GLY A 35 29.49 29.42 -6.71
C GLY A 35 28.22 28.69 -6.23
N PRO A 36 27.29 29.44 -5.62
CA PRO A 36 26.13 28.87 -4.91
C PRO A 36 25.12 28.20 -5.85
N ILE A 37 24.96 28.71 -7.08
CA ILE A 37 24.01 28.16 -8.06
C ILE A 37 24.40 26.73 -8.46
N PHE A 38 25.69 26.52 -8.77
CA PHE A 38 26.20 25.20 -9.12
C PHE A 38 26.20 24.24 -7.93
N SER A 39 26.45 24.73 -6.72
CA SER A 39 26.36 23.93 -5.49
C SER A 39 24.93 23.39 -5.26
N VAL A 40 23.90 24.23 -5.44
CA VAL A 40 22.50 23.81 -5.33
C VAL A 40 22.14 22.73 -6.36
N LEU A 41 22.62 22.88 -7.61
CA LEU A 41 22.41 21.88 -8.66
C LEU A 41 23.04 20.54 -8.32
N LEU A 42 24.29 20.53 -7.82
CA LEU A 42 24.98 19.31 -7.40
C LEU A 42 24.31 18.65 -6.19
N TYR A 43 23.82 19.46 -5.25
CA TYR A 43 23.09 18.96 -4.09
C TYR A 43 21.80 18.25 -4.51
N TRP A 44 20.99 18.87 -5.37
CA TRP A 44 19.82 18.22 -5.96
C TRP A 44 20.19 16.92 -6.70
N LEU A 45 21.24 16.97 -7.52
CA LEU A 45 21.70 15.83 -8.32
C LEU A 45 22.11 14.65 -7.42
N TYR A 46 22.79 14.90 -6.29
CA TYR A 46 23.12 13.86 -5.31
C TYR A 46 21.87 13.10 -4.85
N PHE A 47 20.82 13.81 -4.42
CA PHE A 47 19.59 13.16 -3.95
C PHE A 47 18.88 12.41 -5.09
N ALA A 48 18.75 13.04 -6.26
CA ALA A 48 18.06 12.45 -7.40
C ALA A 48 18.77 11.18 -7.90
N VAL A 49 20.10 11.21 -8.03
CA VAL A 49 20.90 10.07 -8.48
C VAL A 49 20.90 8.96 -7.42
N MET A 50 21.15 9.27 -6.15
CA MET A 50 21.25 8.25 -5.10
C MET A 50 19.92 7.54 -4.87
N GLU A 51 18.82 8.28 -4.76
CA GLU A 51 17.49 7.69 -4.57
C GLU A 51 17.02 6.91 -5.80
N SER A 52 17.42 7.32 -7.00
CA SER A 52 17.13 6.59 -8.23
C SER A 52 18.18 5.54 -8.58
N SER A 53 19.21 5.29 -7.76
CA SER A 53 20.25 4.28 -8.01
C SER A 53 19.82 2.89 -7.51
N PRO A 54 20.56 1.79 -7.80
CA PRO A 54 20.30 0.48 -7.21
C PRO A 54 20.31 0.48 -5.68
N LYS A 55 20.96 1.47 -5.05
CA LYS A 55 20.99 1.64 -3.60
C LYS A 55 19.67 2.16 -3.04
N MET A 56 18.84 2.81 -3.86
CA MET A 56 17.50 3.32 -3.51
C MET A 56 17.46 4.22 -2.26
N ALA A 57 18.62 4.75 -1.85
CA ALA A 57 18.82 5.42 -0.59
C ALA A 57 20.06 6.32 -0.70
N THR A 58 19.99 7.48 -0.05
CA THR A 58 21.15 8.35 0.20
C THR A 58 22.02 7.77 1.30
N ILE A 59 23.25 8.28 1.48
CA ILE A 59 24.18 7.75 2.48
C ILE A 59 23.56 7.76 3.89
N GLY A 60 22.89 8.85 4.29
CA GLY A 60 22.20 8.93 5.58
C GLY A 60 21.06 7.92 5.70
N LYS A 61 20.29 7.70 4.63
CA LYS A 61 19.23 6.68 4.57
C LYS A 61 19.78 5.26 4.63
N GLN A 62 20.90 5.00 3.97
CA GLN A 62 21.60 3.71 4.02
C GLN A 62 22.08 3.41 5.44
N ALA A 63 22.63 4.39 6.14
CA ALA A 63 23.09 4.24 7.53
C ALA A 63 21.95 3.83 8.47
N LEU A 64 20.72 4.27 8.19
CA LEU A 64 19.52 3.95 8.97
C LEU A 64 18.74 2.75 8.43
N GLY A 65 19.24 2.09 7.38
CA GLY A 65 18.60 0.93 6.79
C GLY A 65 17.21 1.23 6.21
N ILE A 66 17.04 2.40 5.59
CA ILE A 66 15.79 2.78 4.93
C ILE A 66 15.99 3.02 3.44
N VAL A 67 15.00 2.64 2.64
CA VAL A 67 15.03 2.72 1.18
C VAL A 67 13.79 3.41 0.63
N VAL A 68 13.94 4.00 -0.55
CA VAL A 68 12.92 4.74 -1.28
C VAL A 68 12.46 3.90 -2.45
N THR A 69 11.17 3.64 -2.51
CA THR A 69 10.54 2.78 -3.52
C THR A 69 9.38 3.51 -4.20
N ASP A 70 8.92 2.97 -5.33
CA ASP A 70 7.59 3.28 -5.85
C ASP A 70 6.51 2.62 -4.98
N LEU A 71 5.24 2.83 -5.33
CA LEU A 71 4.11 2.20 -4.63
C LEU A 71 4.15 0.65 -4.67
N ASN A 72 4.93 0.08 -5.59
CA ASN A 72 5.08 -1.35 -5.81
C ASN A 72 6.35 -1.93 -5.17
N GLY A 73 7.14 -1.13 -4.45
CA GLY A 73 8.39 -1.61 -3.83
C GLY A 73 9.59 -1.63 -4.78
N ASN A 74 9.42 -1.15 -6.02
CA ASN A 74 10.49 -1.11 -7.01
C ASN A 74 11.31 0.17 -6.91
N ARG A 75 12.48 0.14 -7.55
CA ARG A 75 13.36 1.30 -7.74
C ARG A 75 12.65 2.42 -8.48
N ILE A 76 12.79 3.64 -7.98
CA ILE A 76 12.22 4.83 -8.62
C ILE A 76 13.09 5.31 -9.79
N SER A 77 12.45 5.89 -10.80
CA SER A 77 13.16 6.54 -11.92
C SER A 77 13.77 7.87 -11.47
N PHE A 78 14.78 8.34 -12.21
CA PHE A 78 15.41 9.65 -11.96
C PHE A 78 14.37 10.78 -11.95
N GLY A 79 13.44 10.80 -12.91
CA GLY A 79 12.36 11.80 -12.96
C GLY A 79 11.44 11.80 -11.73
N LYS A 80 11.11 10.61 -11.20
CA LYS A 80 10.35 10.51 -9.93
C LYS A 80 11.17 11.01 -8.74
N ALA A 81 12.46 10.70 -8.68
CA ALA A 81 13.35 11.18 -7.63
C ALA A 81 13.50 12.72 -7.67
N THR A 82 13.60 13.30 -8.86
CA THR A 82 13.60 14.74 -9.08
C THR A 82 12.30 15.39 -8.61
N GLY A 83 11.14 14.88 -9.04
CA GLY A 83 9.83 15.39 -8.62
C GLY A 83 9.65 15.32 -7.11
N ARG A 84 10.13 14.23 -6.48
CA ARG A 84 10.16 14.09 -5.02
C ARG A 84 11.02 15.17 -4.35
N TYR A 85 12.20 15.46 -4.88
CA TYR A 85 13.09 16.50 -4.33
C TYR A 85 12.42 17.89 -4.38
N PHE A 86 11.86 18.29 -5.52
CA PHE A 86 11.14 19.56 -5.61
C PHE A 86 9.87 19.58 -4.75
N GLY A 87 9.19 18.44 -4.61
CA GLY A 87 8.08 18.28 -3.67
C GLY A 87 8.49 18.52 -2.21
N LYS A 88 9.75 18.24 -1.82
CA LYS A 88 10.26 18.57 -0.49
C LYS A 88 10.31 20.09 -0.28
N ILE A 89 10.68 20.87 -1.29
CA ILE A 89 10.68 22.35 -1.22
C ILE A 89 9.26 22.86 -0.96
N ILE A 90 8.28 22.35 -1.70
CA ILE A 90 6.85 22.67 -1.48
C ILE A 90 6.41 22.25 -0.08
N SER A 91 6.79 21.05 0.36
CA SER A 91 6.48 20.55 1.71
C SER A 91 7.08 21.41 2.82
N SER A 92 8.26 21.99 2.59
CA SER A 92 8.93 22.91 3.52
C SER A 92 8.27 24.30 3.51
N LEU A 93 7.83 24.80 2.35
CA LEU A 93 7.13 26.08 2.21
C LEU A 93 5.75 26.07 2.89
N VAL A 94 5.08 24.91 2.92
CA VAL A 94 3.85 24.70 3.72
C VAL A 94 4.23 24.40 5.19
N LEU A 95 5.01 25.31 5.81
CA LEU A 95 5.35 25.33 7.25
C LEU A 95 5.90 24.02 7.84
N CYS A 96 6.65 23.23 7.07
CA CYS A 96 7.09 21.87 7.44
C CYS A 96 5.94 20.88 7.76
N PHE A 97 4.67 21.29 7.60
CA PHE A 97 3.48 20.49 7.91
C PHE A 97 3.39 19.27 6.99
N GLY A 98 3.90 19.40 5.76
CA GLY A 98 3.98 18.30 4.79
C GLY A 98 4.82 17.10 5.25
N TYR A 99 5.75 17.29 6.19
CA TYR A 99 6.53 16.21 6.79
C TYR A 99 5.79 15.50 7.94
N PHE A 100 4.96 16.24 8.69
CA PHE A 100 4.16 15.69 9.79
C PHE A 100 3.01 14.79 9.33
N MET A 101 2.57 14.89 8.07
CA MET A 101 1.59 13.95 7.51
C MET A 101 2.05 12.49 7.53
N ALA A 102 3.35 12.23 7.59
CA ALA A 102 3.88 10.88 7.76
C ALA A 102 3.51 10.26 9.12
N LEU A 103 3.06 11.05 10.11
CA LEU A 103 2.59 10.59 11.42
C LEU A 103 1.13 10.11 11.41
N TRP A 104 0.30 10.64 10.50
CA TRP A 104 -1.14 10.38 10.45
C TRP A 104 -1.59 9.48 9.30
N THR A 105 -0.73 9.24 8.31
CA THR A 105 -1.07 8.44 7.14
C THR A 105 -0.80 6.95 7.37
N GLU A 106 -1.69 6.08 6.89
CA GLU A 106 -1.58 4.62 7.05
C GLU A 106 -0.29 4.05 6.44
N ARG A 107 0.22 4.67 5.36
CA ARG A 107 1.48 4.31 4.69
C ARG A 107 2.69 5.15 5.15
N LYS A 108 2.50 5.95 6.20
CA LYS A 108 3.48 6.93 6.72
C LYS A 108 4.07 7.81 5.62
N GLN A 109 3.27 8.24 4.64
CA GLN A 109 3.72 9.07 3.51
C GLN A 109 3.73 10.55 3.89
N ALA A 110 4.80 11.25 3.50
CA ALA A 110 4.84 12.71 3.54
C ALA A 110 4.19 13.31 2.27
N LEU A 111 3.88 14.61 2.27
CA LEU A 111 3.25 15.28 1.12
C LEU A 111 4.03 15.04 -0.19
N HIS A 112 5.34 15.25 -0.15
CA HIS A 112 6.23 15.02 -1.28
C HIS A 112 6.31 13.55 -1.71
N ASP A 113 6.14 12.61 -0.78
CA ASP A 113 6.11 11.18 -1.10
C ASP A 113 4.81 10.82 -1.83
N MET A 114 3.68 11.42 -1.43
CA MET A 114 2.38 11.26 -2.10
C MET A 114 2.39 11.86 -3.50
N MET A 115 2.91 13.09 -3.65
CA MET A 115 3.05 13.76 -4.95
C MET A 115 3.91 12.98 -5.93
N ALA A 116 4.99 12.36 -5.44
CA ALA A 116 5.90 11.57 -6.27
C ALA A 116 5.46 10.11 -6.46
N GLY A 117 4.42 9.65 -5.76
CA GLY A 117 3.98 8.25 -5.76
C GLY A 117 5.08 7.31 -5.24
N THR A 118 5.69 7.67 -4.11
CA THR A 118 6.83 6.95 -3.51
C THR A 118 6.54 6.51 -2.08
N LEU A 119 7.30 5.52 -1.61
CA LEU A 119 7.24 4.97 -0.26
C LEU A 119 8.64 4.88 0.34
N VAL A 120 8.72 4.96 1.66
CA VAL A 120 9.97 4.72 2.39
C VAL A 120 9.79 3.52 3.31
N LEU A 121 10.65 2.53 3.12
CA LEU A 121 10.58 1.23 3.76
C LEU A 121 11.82 1.00 4.62
N VAL A 122 11.69 0.19 5.65
CA VAL A 122 12.81 -0.32 6.46
C VAL A 122 13.32 -1.61 5.81
N GLY A 123 14.58 -1.63 5.38
CA GLY A 123 15.21 -2.75 4.69
C GLY A 123 16.41 -2.32 3.85
N LYS A 124 17.16 -3.29 3.31
CA LYS A 124 18.24 -3.05 2.35
C LYS A 124 17.70 -3.06 0.91
N ALA A 125 18.38 -2.35 0.02
CA ALA A 125 18.07 -2.33 -1.41
C ALA A 125 18.67 -3.54 -2.16
N ASP A 126 18.88 -4.65 -1.46
CA ASP A 126 19.61 -5.82 -1.95
C ASP A 126 18.69 -6.84 -2.64
N GLY A 127 17.63 -6.41 -3.33
CA GLY A 127 16.71 -7.31 -4.06
C GLY A 127 15.98 -8.36 -3.20
N SER A 128 16.41 -8.58 -1.96
CA SER A 128 15.70 -9.29 -0.93
C SER A 128 14.59 -8.34 -0.51
N GLN A 129 13.41 -8.60 -1.07
CA GLN A 129 12.21 -7.84 -0.77
C GLN A 129 12.13 -7.70 0.76
N SER A 130 12.25 -6.47 1.28
CA SER A 130 11.59 -6.18 2.54
C SER A 130 10.18 -6.76 2.43
N ASN A 131 9.62 -7.33 3.50
CA ASN A 131 8.27 -7.92 3.53
C ASN A 131 7.13 -6.90 3.22
N PHE A 132 7.47 -5.80 2.55
CA PHE A 132 6.62 -4.91 1.84
C PHE A 132 5.82 -5.66 0.78
N SER A 133 4.58 -5.99 1.14
CA SER A 133 3.55 -6.40 0.19
C SER A 133 3.00 -5.13 -0.48
N PRO A 134 3.29 -4.89 -1.77
CA PRO A 134 2.82 -3.71 -2.47
C PRO A 134 1.33 -3.84 -2.72
N ASN A 135 0.50 -3.36 -1.79
CA ASN A 135 -0.96 -3.38 -1.91
C ASN A 135 -1.53 -4.81 -2.10
N PRO A 136 -2.31 -5.38 -1.17
CA PRO A 136 -2.82 -6.77 -1.29
C PRO A 136 -3.67 -7.04 -2.55
N SER A 137 -3.99 -6.03 -3.36
CA SER A 137 -4.76 -6.15 -4.61
C SER A 137 -3.98 -6.63 -5.85
N ASN A 138 -2.65 -6.76 -5.84
CA ASN A 138 -1.86 -7.10 -7.04
C ASN A 138 -0.88 -8.27 -6.87
N GLN A 139 -1.17 -9.24 -5.98
CA GLN A 139 -0.45 -10.51 -6.01
C GLN A 139 -0.93 -11.36 -7.20
N ARG A 140 -0.06 -11.54 -8.21
CA ARG A 140 -0.25 -12.56 -9.24
C ARG A 140 -0.29 -13.92 -8.55
N TYR A 141 -1.49 -14.50 -8.50
CA TYR A 141 -1.78 -15.81 -7.96
C TYR A 141 -0.96 -16.89 -8.67
N ASN A 142 -0.29 -17.74 -7.88
CA ASN A 142 0.33 -18.98 -8.34
C ASN A 142 -0.68 -20.12 -8.10
N PRO A 143 -1.30 -20.69 -9.16
CA PRO A 143 -2.39 -21.67 -9.04
C PRO A 143 -2.07 -22.95 -8.28
N SER A 144 -0.78 -23.19 -8.04
CA SER A 144 -0.28 -24.39 -7.37
C SER A 144 -0.45 -24.40 -5.86
N LEU A 145 -0.78 -23.26 -5.22
CA LEU A 145 -0.74 -23.12 -3.74
C LEU A 145 -2.09 -22.86 -3.06
N GLY A 146 -3.17 -22.70 -3.81
CA GLY A 146 -4.48 -22.41 -3.22
C GLY A 146 -5.63 -22.88 -4.10
N GLY A 147 -5.95 -24.18 -4.03
CA GLY A 147 -7.15 -24.89 -4.51
C GLY A 147 -8.17 -24.21 -5.45
N GLY A 148 -7.76 -23.44 -6.47
CA GLY A 148 -8.61 -22.85 -7.52
C GLY A 148 -9.61 -21.75 -7.09
N ALA A 149 -9.90 -21.59 -5.80
CA ALA A 149 -10.99 -20.75 -5.33
C ALA A 149 -10.80 -19.24 -5.58
N MET A 150 -11.74 -18.66 -6.32
CA MET A 150 -11.75 -17.28 -6.79
C MET A 150 -13.10 -16.62 -6.53
N LEU A 151 -13.07 -15.33 -6.18
CA LEU A 151 -14.21 -14.46 -6.01
C LEU A 151 -14.29 -13.47 -7.17
N TYR A 152 -15.33 -13.55 -7.99
CA TYR A 152 -15.53 -12.67 -9.15
C TYR A 152 -16.50 -11.55 -8.81
N ALA A 153 -16.11 -10.31 -9.08
CA ALA A 153 -16.99 -9.16 -8.92
C ALA A 153 -17.87 -9.01 -10.17
N VAL A 154 -19.16 -9.29 -9.99
CA VAL A 154 -20.18 -9.25 -11.06
C VAL A 154 -20.78 -7.85 -11.18
N ALA A 155 -20.87 -7.10 -10.09
CA ALA A 155 -21.35 -5.72 -10.08
C ALA A 155 -20.66 -4.88 -9.00
N GLY A 156 -20.50 -3.58 -9.26
CA GLY A 156 -19.99 -2.60 -8.30
C GLY A 156 -18.63 -2.04 -8.68
N GLU A 157 -17.92 -1.48 -7.70
CA GLU A 157 -16.61 -0.84 -7.89
C GLU A 157 -15.55 -1.76 -8.54
N PHE A 158 -15.70 -3.07 -8.32
CA PHE A 158 -14.73 -4.07 -8.78
C PHE A 158 -15.20 -4.86 -10.00
N VAL A 159 -16.27 -4.47 -10.68
CA VAL A 159 -16.84 -5.24 -11.80
C VAL A 159 -15.78 -5.71 -12.80
N GLY A 160 -15.81 -7.01 -13.12
CA GLY A 160 -14.84 -7.65 -14.02
C GLY A 160 -13.51 -8.06 -13.38
N LYS A 161 -13.28 -7.72 -12.10
CA LYS A 161 -12.11 -8.19 -11.34
C LYS A 161 -12.40 -9.50 -10.62
N SER A 162 -11.35 -10.28 -10.40
CA SER A 162 -11.39 -11.53 -9.64
C SER A 162 -10.35 -11.51 -8.52
N PHE A 163 -10.74 -11.96 -7.34
CA PHE A 163 -9.91 -12.00 -6.14
C PHE A 163 -9.69 -13.45 -5.71
N PRO A 164 -8.45 -13.92 -5.56
CA PRO A 164 -8.19 -15.26 -5.03
C PRO A 164 -8.63 -15.34 -3.57
N ILE A 165 -9.23 -16.47 -3.19
CA ILE A 165 -9.59 -16.75 -1.80
C ILE A 165 -8.46 -17.60 -1.19
N PRO A 166 -7.59 -17.03 -0.35
CA PRO A 166 -6.50 -17.78 0.24
C PRO A 166 -7.04 -18.79 1.28
N PRO A 167 -6.24 -19.80 1.68
CA PRO A 167 -6.62 -20.76 2.71
C PRO A 167 -6.89 -20.12 4.08
N SER A 168 -6.49 -18.87 4.30
CA SER A 168 -6.81 -18.10 5.52
C SER A 168 -8.19 -17.43 5.47
N GLY A 169 -8.88 -17.47 4.32
CA GLY A 169 -10.07 -16.68 4.05
C GLY A 169 -9.75 -15.27 3.53
N LEU A 170 -10.76 -14.67 2.90
CA LEU A 170 -10.74 -13.35 2.27
C LEU A 170 -11.78 -12.46 2.95
N THR A 171 -11.37 -11.30 3.45
CA THR A 171 -12.24 -10.33 4.13
C THR A 171 -12.52 -9.13 3.24
N LEU A 172 -13.78 -8.71 3.21
CA LEU A 172 -14.30 -7.60 2.43
C LEU A 172 -14.81 -6.48 3.34
N GLY A 173 -14.46 -5.23 3.00
CA GLY A 173 -14.90 -4.06 3.74
C GLY A 173 -14.17 -2.77 3.33
N ARG A 174 -14.36 -1.69 4.07
CA ARG A 174 -13.70 -0.40 3.83
C ARG A 174 -12.37 -0.21 4.59
N ASP A 175 -12.07 -1.07 5.55
CA ASP A 175 -10.85 -0.96 6.34
C ASP A 175 -9.67 -1.66 5.66
N ALA A 176 -8.74 -0.88 5.13
CA ALA A 176 -7.55 -1.36 4.45
C ALA A 176 -6.59 -2.16 5.36
N SER A 177 -6.69 -2.01 6.68
CA SER A 177 -5.83 -2.71 7.63
C SER A 177 -6.29 -4.15 7.88
N ASN A 178 -7.59 -4.41 7.75
CA ASN A 178 -8.20 -5.70 8.12
C ASN A 178 -8.90 -6.42 6.95
N CYS A 179 -9.18 -5.73 5.84
CA CYS A 179 -9.81 -6.29 4.65
C CYS A 179 -8.81 -6.44 3.51
N GLN A 180 -8.90 -7.55 2.78
CA GLN A 180 -8.12 -7.77 1.55
C GLN A 180 -8.83 -7.16 0.33
N VAL A 181 -10.17 -7.17 0.31
CA VAL A 181 -10.96 -6.44 -0.69
C VAL A 181 -11.47 -5.15 -0.05
N VAL A 182 -10.84 -4.03 -0.43
CA VAL A 182 -11.04 -2.72 0.20
C VAL A 182 -11.90 -1.83 -0.68
N PHE A 183 -13.13 -1.55 -0.26
CA PHE A 183 -14.06 -0.66 -0.96
C PHE A 183 -13.72 0.81 -0.72
N SER A 184 -13.97 1.67 -1.71
CA SER A 184 -13.86 3.11 -1.58
C SER A 184 -14.80 3.68 -0.51
N ALA A 185 -14.41 4.80 0.10
CA ALA A 185 -15.25 5.49 1.09
C ALA A 185 -16.62 5.94 0.53
N SER A 186 -16.71 6.10 -0.79
CA SER A 186 -17.91 6.44 -1.55
C SER A 186 -18.88 5.29 -1.76
N SER A 187 -18.49 4.04 -1.48
CA SER A 187 -19.37 2.87 -1.65
C SER A 187 -20.51 2.90 -0.62
N PRO A 188 -21.78 3.06 -1.05
CA PRO A 188 -22.91 3.16 -0.12
C PRO A 188 -23.12 1.85 0.62
N GLY A 189 -23.27 1.92 1.94
CA GLY A 189 -23.71 0.78 2.76
C GLY A 189 -22.66 -0.28 3.12
N VAL A 190 -21.44 -0.21 2.58
CA VAL A 190 -20.36 -1.16 2.94
C VAL A 190 -19.75 -0.77 4.29
N SER A 191 -19.45 -1.74 5.16
CA SER A 191 -18.90 -1.50 6.50
C SER A 191 -17.37 -1.58 6.49
N ARG A 192 -16.71 -1.08 7.55
CA ARG A 192 -15.25 -1.17 7.70
C ARG A 192 -14.76 -2.62 7.64
N LEU A 193 -15.42 -3.49 8.40
CA LEU A 193 -15.38 -4.94 8.30
C LEU A 193 -16.79 -5.39 7.96
N HIS A 194 -17.04 -5.92 6.76
CA HIS A 194 -18.40 -6.22 6.31
C HIS A 194 -18.66 -7.73 6.31
N CYS A 195 -17.85 -8.51 5.60
CA CYS A 195 -17.96 -9.96 5.59
C CYS A 195 -16.61 -10.63 5.35
N SER A 196 -16.52 -11.91 5.69
CA SER A 196 -15.40 -12.76 5.35
C SER A 196 -15.89 -14.00 4.60
N ILE A 197 -15.09 -14.47 3.65
CA ILE A 197 -15.35 -15.67 2.88
C ILE A 197 -14.17 -16.63 2.97
N TYR A 198 -14.46 -17.89 3.23
CA TYR A 198 -13.47 -18.95 3.34
C TYR A 198 -13.80 -20.07 2.36
N TYR A 199 -12.80 -20.69 1.75
CA TYR A 199 -13.01 -21.88 0.91
C TYR A 199 -12.50 -23.12 1.62
N ASN A 200 -13.38 -24.09 1.84
CA ASN A 200 -13.03 -25.38 2.40
C ASN A 200 -12.76 -26.37 1.26
N SER A 201 -11.47 -26.64 1.00
CA SER A 201 -11.04 -27.56 -0.06
C SER A 201 -11.46 -29.02 0.16
N SER A 202 -11.73 -29.42 1.41
CA SER A 202 -12.16 -30.78 1.74
C SER A 202 -13.63 -31.01 1.44
N SER A 203 -14.47 -29.98 1.56
CA SER A 203 -15.90 -30.06 1.24
C SER A 203 -16.27 -29.46 -0.13
N GLY A 204 -15.36 -28.71 -0.76
CA GLY A 204 -15.62 -28.01 -2.02
C GLY A 204 -16.59 -26.83 -1.89
N MET A 205 -16.79 -26.33 -0.67
CA MET A 205 -17.80 -25.32 -0.36
C MET A 205 -17.17 -24.03 0.16
N PHE A 206 -17.79 -22.90 -0.16
CA PHE A 206 -17.43 -21.60 0.40
C PHE A 206 -18.26 -21.34 1.65
N VAL A 207 -17.66 -20.70 2.66
CA VAL A 207 -18.34 -20.26 3.87
C VAL A 207 -18.27 -18.75 3.91
N LEU A 208 -19.42 -18.10 3.75
CA LEU A 208 -19.57 -16.65 3.82
C LEU A 208 -20.11 -16.28 5.21
N THR A 209 -19.40 -15.41 5.91
CA THR A 209 -19.73 -14.97 7.27
C THR A 209 -19.90 -13.47 7.32
N ASP A 210 -21.00 -13.00 7.90
CA ASP A 210 -21.18 -11.57 8.17
C ASP A 210 -20.40 -11.15 9.42
N THR A 211 -19.38 -10.30 9.26
CA THR A 211 -18.49 -9.87 10.36
C THR A 211 -18.98 -8.58 11.03
N GLY A 212 -20.29 -8.33 10.96
CA GLY A 212 -20.93 -7.17 11.56
C GLY A 212 -21.15 -6.00 10.64
N SER A 213 -21.69 -6.31 9.46
CA SER A 213 -22.14 -5.28 8.54
C SER A 213 -23.33 -4.49 9.12
N SER A 214 -23.38 -3.19 8.82
CA SER A 214 -24.49 -2.33 9.25
C SER A 214 -25.71 -2.49 8.36
N TYR A 215 -25.49 -2.81 7.08
CA TYR A 215 -26.54 -2.94 6.07
C TYR A 215 -26.84 -4.40 5.69
N GLY A 216 -26.06 -5.37 6.18
CA GLY A 216 -26.26 -6.79 5.93
C GLY A 216 -25.51 -7.31 4.70
N THR A 217 -25.12 -8.57 4.80
CA THR A 217 -24.70 -9.41 3.68
C THR A 217 -25.88 -10.27 3.22
N TYR A 218 -26.07 -10.42 1.91
CA TYR A 218 -27.23 -11.11 1.36
C TYR A 218 -26.83 -12.17 0.34
N HIS A 219 -27.49 -13.31 0.39
CA HIS A 219 -27.43 -14.30 -0.68
C HIS A 219 -28.32 -13.89 -1.87
N GLU A 220 -27.98 -14.30 -3.10
CA GLU A 220 -28.76 -13.97 -4.31
C GLU A 220 -30.24 -14.38 -4.20
N LYS A 221 -30.52 -15.48 -3.49
CA LYS A 221 -31.89 -15.97 -3.21
C LYS A 221 -32.67 -15.14 -2.17
N GLY A 222 -32.13 -13.99 -1.74
CA GLY A 222 -32.80 -13.04 -0.83
C GLY A 222 -32.62 -13.33 0.66
N MET A 223 -31.84 -14.33 1.03
CA MET A 223 -31.53 -14.60 2.44
C MET A 223 -30.55 -13.56 2.99
N LYS A 224 -30.97 -12.79 3.98
CA LYS A 224 -30.10 -11.87 4.73
C LYS A 224 -29.37 -12.65 5.83
N LEU A 225 -28.05 -12.52 5.88
CA LEU A 225 -27.27 -12.99 7.02
C LEU A 225 -27.40 -11.98 8.17
N THR A 226 -27.72 -12.47 9.37
CA THR A 226 -27.62 -11.64 10.58
C THR A 226 -26.19 -11.66 11.13
N HIS A 227 -25.87 -10.71 12.01
CA HIS A 227 -24.52 -10.50 12.56
C HIS A 227 -23.91 -11.81 13.08
N GLY A 228 -22.74 -12.20 12.55
CA GLY A 228 -22.02 -13.41 12.97
C GLY A 228 -22.58 -14.72 12.42
N GLN A 229 -23.65 -14.71 11.62
CA GLN A 229 -24.10 -15.90 10.92
C GLN A 229 -23.21 -16.18 9.71
N SER A 230 -23.02 -17.48 9.45
CA SER A 230 -22.35 -17.97 8.25
C SER A 230 -23.33 -18.79 7.40
N ILE A 231 -23.21 -18.65 6.09
CA ILE A 231 -23.90 -19.47 5.11
C ILE A 231 -22.87 -20.19 4.26
N THR A 232 -23.19 -21.39 3.84
CA THR A 232 -22.36 -22.14 2.91
C THR A 232 -22.84 -21.89 1.47
N LEU A 233 -21.93 -21.49 0.58
CA LEU A 233 -22.18 -21.26 -0.84
C LEU A 233 -21.52 -22.36 -1.69
N ARG A 234 -22.19 -22.77 -2.75
CA ARG A 234 -21.63 -23.64 -3.79
C ARG A 234 -20.89 -22.83 -4.85
N PRO A 235 -19.88 -23.42 -5.54
CA PRO A 235 -19.32 -22.80 -6.74
C PRO A 235 -20.42 -22.40 -7.74
N GLY A 236 -20.37 -21.17 -8.23
CA GLY A 236 -21.37 -20.54 -9.10
C GLY A 236 -22.46 -19.74 -8.37
N GLU A 237 -22.57 -19.86 -7.04
CA GLU A 237 -23.53 -19.04 -6.29
C GLU A 237 -23.04 -17.60 -6.07
N ARG A 238 -24.01 -16.70 -5.89
CA ARG A 238 -23.77 -15.26 -5.77
C ARG A 238 -24.25 -14.70 -4.45
N PHE A 239 -23.58 -13.66 -4.01
CA PHE A 239 -23.97 -12.86 -2.86
C PHE A 239 -23.72 -11.38 -3.14
N TYR A 240 -24.38 -10.50 -2.39
CA TYR A 240 -24.21 -9.06 -2.51
C TYR A 240 -24.13 -8.38 -1.15
N LEU A 241 -23.44 -7.22 -1.13
CA LEU A 241 -23.17 -6.45 0.08
C LEU A 241 -24.02 -5.18 0.09
N ALA A 242 -24.88 -5.02 1.10
CA ALA A 242 -25.88 -3.95 1.26
C ALA A 242 -26.92 -3.86 0.13
N THR A 243 -26.48 -3.71 -1.12
CA THR A 243 -27.29 -3.54 -2.33
C THR A 243 -26.83 -4.49 -3.44
N ARG A 244 -27.74 -4.84 -4.36
CA ARG A 244 -27.42 -5.68 -5.53
C ARG A 244 -26.39 -5.07 -6.48
N SER A 245 -26.08 -3.77 -6.31
CA SER A 245 -25.02 -3.10 -7.06
C SER A 245 -23.62 -3.57 -6.65
N ASN A 246 -23.44 -4.24 -5.52
CA ASN A 246 -22.16 -4.79 -5.07
C ASN A 246 -22.26 -6.31 -4.99
N MET A 247 -22.16 -6.99 -6.14
CA MET A 247 -22.45 -8.42 -6.26
C MET A 247 -21.20 -9.21 -6.65
N PHE A 248 -21.06 -10.38 -6.03
CA PHE A 248 -19.93 -11.28 -6.20
C PHE A 248 -20.40 -12.70 -6.49
N GLU A 249 -19.61 -13.44 -7.25
CA GLU A 249 -19.81 -14.84 -7.59
C GLU A 249 -18.58 -15.66 -7.17
N VAL A 250 -18.80 -16.79 -6.52
CA VAL A 250 -17.71 -17.69 -6.08
C VAL A 250 -17.47 -18.75 -7.14
N ARG A 251 -16.22 -19.03 -7.49
CA ARG A 251 -15.84 -20.09 -8.46
C ARG A 251 -14.56 -20.79 -8.01
N VAL A 252 -14.31 -21.96 -8.57
CA VAL A 252 -13.08 -22.76 -8.39
C VAL A 252 -12.45 -23.01 -9.75
#